data_AF-A0A7Z0DC85-F1
#
_entry.id   AF-A0A7Z0DC85-F1
#
_cell.length_a   1.000
_cell.length_b   1.000
_cell.length_c   1.000
_cell.angle_alpha   90.00
_cell.angle_beta   90.00
_cell.angle_gamma   90.00
#
_symmetry.space_group_name_H-M   'P 1'
#
loop_
_entity.id
_entity.type
_entity.pdbx_description
1 polymer ?
#
loop_
_entity_poly.entity_id
_entity_poly.type
_entity_poly.pdbx_seq_one_letter_code
_entity_poly.pdbx_strand_id
1 'polypeptide(L)'
;MSARPAPKRSRLAGNSPVAPAPAEAPAEQPAPAAPAKKSRPKVSFYQDPDDTARVRAAILHTMTTEGSRGLSQFIHDAVMEKVEQLEARYNGGEPFPPVGPRELPQGRPMGE
;
A
#
# COMPACT_ATOMS: atom_id res chain seq x y z
N MET A 1 -39.15 40.84 -10.70
CA MET A 1 -37.81 40.21 -10.58
C MET A 1 -37.40 40.28 -9.12
N SER A 2 -37.61 39.22 -8.33
CA SER A 2 -37.25 39.23 -6.90
C SER A 2 -35.95 38.48 -6.67
N ALA A 3 -34.92 39.21 -6.24
CA ALA A 3 -33.65 38.65 -5.80
C ALA A 3 -33.81 37.94 -4.44
N ARG A 4 -33.26 36.74 -4.31
CA ARG A 4 -33.24 35.96 -3.06
C ARG A 4 -32.18 36.56 -2.12
N PRO A 5 -32.50 36.83 -0.83
CA PRO A 5 -31.53 37.39 0.12
C PRO A 5 -30.47 36.35 0.51
N ALA A 6 -29.22 36.80 0.70
CA ALA A 6 -28.09 35.95 1.08
C ALA A 6 -28.23 35.39 2.53
N PRO A 7 -27.72 34.17 2.80
CA PRO A 7 -27.84 33.56 4.13
C PRO A 7 -26.97 34.27 5.17
N LYS A 8 -27.58 34.70 6.28
CA LYS A 8 -26.87 35.22 7.47
C LYS A 8 -26.23 34.06 8.23
N ARG A 9 -24.92 34.12 8.46
CA ARG A 9 -24.25 33.18 9.39
C ARG A 9 -24.65 33.50 10.83
N SER A 10 -25.14 32.50 11.54
CA SER A 10 -25.58 32.59 12.93
C SER A 10 -24.38 32.74 13.88
N ARG A 11 -24.45 33.72 14.80
CA ARG A 11 -23.48 33.99 15.87
C ARG A 11 -23.74 33.15 17.14
N LEU A 12 -24.11 31.88 16.99
CA LEU A 12 -24.40 31.00 18.12
C LEU A 12 -23.36 29.89 18.35
N ALA A 13 -22.32 29.80 17.52
CA ALA A 13 -21.23 28.83 17.71
C ALA A 13 -20.16 29.32 18.71
N GLY A 14 -20.59 30.00 19.79
CA GLY A 14 -19.69 30.75 20.67
C GLY A 14 -19.98 30.64 22.18
N ASN A 15 -20.87 29.75 22.63
CA ASN A 15 -21.19 29.66 24.06
C ASN A 15 -21.21 28.19 24.53
N SER A 16 -20.03 27.67 24.85
CA SER A 16 -19.89 26.52 25.76
C SER A 16 -19.28 27.02 27.08
N PRO A 17 -19.90 26.77 28.25
CA PRO A 17 -19.54 27.43 29.51
C PRO A 17 -18.60 26.55 30.33
N VAL A 18 -17.29 26.58 30.05
CA VAL A 18 -16.24 26.29 31.06
C VAL A 18 -15.00 27.06 30.61
N ALA A 19 -14.69 28.15 31.30
CA ALA A 19 -13.41 28.81 31.20
C ALA A 19 -12.50 28.31 32.33
N PRO A 20 -11.33 27.73 32.04
CA PRO A 20 -10.17 27.90 32.90
C PRO A 20 -9.37 29.13 32.44
N ALA A 21 -8.83 29.88 33.40
CA ALA A 21 -7.94 31.01 33.20
C ALA A 21 -6.72 30.65 32.31
N PRO A 22 -6.10 31.62 31.61
CA PRO A 22 -4.89 31.36 30.85
C PRO A 22 -3.73 31.04 31.81
N ALA A 23 -3.47 29.76 32.02
CA ALA A 23 -2.16 29.29 32.45
C ALA A 23 -1.27 29.24 31.20
N GLU A 24 -0.11 29.90 31.26
CA GLU A 24 0.97 29.69 30.29
C GLU A 24 1.20 28.19 30.08
N ALA A 25 0.81 27.70 28.91
CA ALA A 25 1.15 26.36 28.48
C ALA A 25 2.64 26.37 28.11
N PRO A 26 3.48 25.48 28.70
CA PRO A 26 4.79 25.21 28.15
C PRO A 26 4.62 24.84 26.68
N ALA A 27 5.39 25.47 25.81
CA ALA A 27 5.47 25.09 24.41
C ALA A 27 5.68 23.58 24.32
N GLU A 28 4.67 22.88 23.82
CA GLU A 28 4.74 21.44 23.56
C GLU A 28 5.78 21.27 22.45
N GLN A 29 7.00 20.97 22.87
CA GLN A 29 8.06 20.51 21.98
C GLN A 29 7.48 19.36 21.14
N PRO A 30 7.56 19.42 19.80
CA PRO A 30 7.10 18.32 18.98
C PRO A 30 7.87 17.06 19.44
N ALA A 31 7.11 16.06 19.92
CA ALA A 31 7.67 14.77 20.26
C ALA A 31 8.48 14.26 19.06
N PRO A 32 9.70 13.70 19.27
CA PRO A 32 10.52 13.22 18.18
C PRO A 32 9.72 12.20 17.38
N ALA A 33 9.50 12.50 16.10
CA ALA A 33 8.83 11.59 15.17
C ALA A 33 9.56 10.24 15.24
N ALA A 34 8.81 9.18 15.55
CA ALA A 34 9.34 7.83 15.54
C ALA A 34 10.07 7.58 14.20
N PRO A 35 11.25 6.95 14.20
CA PRO A 35 12.05 6.79 13.00
C PRO A 35 11.22 6.12 11.91
N ALA A 36 11.09 6.80 10.78
CA ALA A 36 10.36 6.29 9.64
C ALA A 36 10.98 4.94 9.23
N LYS A 37 10.18 3.86 9.33
CA LYS A 37 10.62 2.54 8.89
C LYS A 37 10.98 2.64 7.41
N LYS A 38 12.21 2.27 7.04
CA LYS A 38 12.65 2.23 5.64
C LYS A 38 11.66 1.38 4.86
N SER A 39 10.99 1.98 3.88
CA SER A 39 10.02 1.27 3.06
C SER A 39 10.72 0.20 2.25
N ARG A 40 10.13 -0.99 2.18
CA ARG A 40 10.59 -2.04 1.28
C ARG A 40 10.59 -1.52 -0.17
N PRO A 41 11.55 -1.91 -1.01
CA PRO A 41 11.54 -1.53 -2.41
C PRO A 41 10.24 -1.99 -3.06
N LYS A 42 9.58 -1.09 -3.80
CA LYS A 42 8.35 -1.40 -4.53
C LYS A 42 8.69 -1.90 -5.91
N VAL A 43 8.15 -3.05 -6.27
CA VAL A 43 8.22 -3.61 -7.62
C VAL A 43 6.86 -3.40 -8.29
N SER A 44 6.87 -2.90 -9.52
CA SER A 44 5.68 -2.71 -10.36
C SER A 44 5.86 -3.51 -11.65
N PHE A 45 4.80 -4.16 -12.13
CA PHE A 45 4.78 -4.87 -13.39
C PHE A 45 3.48 -4.59 -14.15
N TYR A 46 3.49 -4.85 -15.45
CA TYR A 46 2.31 -4.70 -16.29
C TYR A 46 1.49 -5.98 -16.29
N GLN A 47 0.18 -5.85 -16.08
CA GLN A 47 -0.77 -6.93 -16.14
C GLN A 47 -1.96 -6.50 -16.99
N ASP A 48 -2.54 -7.43 -17.74
CA ASP A 48 -3.79 -7.18 -18.42
C ASP A 48 -4.90 -6.84 -17.39
N PRO A 49 -5.80 -5.88 -17.68
CA PRO A 49 -6.90 -5.56 -16.77
C PRO A 49 -7.75 -6.77 -16.37
N ASP A 50 -8.00 -7.70 -17.29
CA ASP A 50 -8.82 -8.89 -17.05
C ASP A 50 -8.10 -9.87 -16.11
N ASP A 51 -6.81 -10.06 -16.29
CA ASP A 51 -5.99 -10.87 -15.38
C ASP A 51 -5.88 -10.23 -13.99
N THR A 52 -5.80 -8.90 -13.95
CA THR A 52 -5.81 -8.16 -12.68
C THR A 52 -7.13 -8.40 -11.93
N ALA A 53 -8.26 -8.39 -12.64
CA ALA A 53 -9.57 -8.68 -12.07
C ALA A 53 -9.64 -10.13 -11.55
N ARG A 54 -9.13 -11.10 -12.32
CA ARG A 54 -9.06 -12.51 -11.92
C ARG A 54 -8.24 -12.74 -10.66
N VAL A 55 -7.07 -12.12 -10.55
CA VAL A 55 -6.22 -12.25 -9.35
C VAL A 55 -6.93 -11.70 -8.12
N ARG A 56 -7.55 -10.51 -8.23
CA ARG A 56 -8.31 -9.92 -7.12
C ARG A 56 -9.49 -10.80 -6.72
N ALA A 57 -10.21 -11.36 -7.69
CA ALA A 57 -11.31 -12.28 -7.44
C ALA A 57 -10.84 -13.54 -6.70
N ALA A 58 -9.75 -14.16 -7.15
CA ALA A 58 -9.18 -15.35 -6.50
C ALA A 58 -8.89 -15.08 -5.03
N ILE A 59 -8.16 -14.01 -4.71
CA ILE A 59 -7.85 -13.62 -3.33
C ILE A 59 -9.14 -13.38 -2.53
N LEU A 60 -10.11 -12.67 -3.10
CA LEU A 60 -11.34 -12.35 -2.38
C LEU A 60 -12.13 -13.60 -2.00
N HIS A 61 -12.16 -14.59 -2.89
CA HIS A 61 -12.89 -15.83 -2.67
C HIS A 61 -12.13 -16.87 -1.82
N THR A 62 -10.81 -16.75 -1.67
CA THR A 62 -9.99 -17.73 -0.91
C THR A 62 -9.33 -17.15 0.35
N MET A 63 -9.48 -15.85 0.64
CA MET A 63 -8.79 -15.21 1.76
C MET A 63 -9.03 -15.85 3.12
N THR A 64 -10.19 -16.50 3.32
CA THR A 64 -10.56 -17.16 4.57
C THR A 64 -10.00 -18.57 4.70
N THR A 65 -9.68 -19.22 3.58
CA THR A 65 -9.19 -20.62 3.56
C THR A 65 -7.68 -20.69 3.44
N GLU A 66 -7.08 -19.93 2.53
CA GLU A 66 -5.65 -20.01 2.19
C GLU A 66 -4.78 -19.02 3.00
N GLY A 67 -5.42 -18.08 3.72
CA GLY A 67 -4.72 -17.16 4.62
C GLY A 67 -3.96 -16.00 3.93
N SER A 68 -3.92 -15.92 2.61
CA SER A 68 -3.38 -14.75 1.90
C SER A 68 -4.31 -13.55 2.06
N ARG A 69 -3.97 -12.63 2.97
CA ARG A 69 -4.82 -11.46 3.32
C ARG A 69 -4.68 -10.28 2.35
N GLY A 70 -3.86 -10.38 1.30
CA GLY A 70 -3.67 -9.26 0.38
C GLY A 70 -2.85 -9.58 -0.87
N LEU A 71 -3.00 -8.71 -1.87
CA LEU A 71 -2.42 -8.86 -3.21
C LEU A 71 -0.90 -9.02 -3.21
N SER A 72 -0.19 -8.20 -2.44
CA SER A 72 1.27 -8.27 -2.39
C SER A 72 1.78 -9.59 -1.82
N GLN A 73 1.08 -10.15 -0.83
CA GLN A 73 1.45 -11.43 -0.22
C GLN A 73 1.16 -12.58 -1.19
N PHE A 74 -0.03 -12.59 -1.78
CA PHE A 74 -0.43 -13.59 -2.78
C PHE A 74 0.55 -13.65 -3.96
N ILE A 75 0.94 -12.50 -4.52
CA ILE A 75 1.89 -12.46 -5.63
C ILE A 75 3.28 -12.90 -5.18
N HIS A 76 3.73 -12.47 -4.01
CA HIS A 76 5.03 -12.89 -3.47
C HIS A 76 5.11 -14.41 -3.34
N ASP A 77 4.10 -15.03 -2.73
CA ASP A 77 4.09 -16.48 -2.48
C ASP A 77 4.03 -17.27 -3.79
N ALA A 78 3.19 -16.85 -4.74
CA ALA A 78 3.13 -17.46 -6.07
C ALA A 78 4.46 -17.34 -6.83
N VAL A 79 5.17 -16.21 -6.70
CA VAL A 79 6.50 -16.04 -7.31
C VAL A 79 7.52 -16.94 -6.64
N MET A 80 7.52 -17.03 -5.31
CA MET A 80 8.46 -17.88 -4.57
C MET A 80 8.23 -19.37 -4.84
N GLU A 81 6.97 -19.81 -4.92
CA GLU A 81 6.64 -21.18 -5.33
C GLU A 81 7.20 -21.49 -6.73
N LYS A 82 7.08 -20.54 -7.66
CA LYS A 82 7.64 -20.72 -9.00
C LYS A 82 9.16 -20.78 -9.02
N VAL A 83 9.83 -19.97 -8.18
CA VAL A 83 11.28 -19.97 -8.02
C VAL A 83 11.75 -21.33 -7.48
N GLU A 84 11.11 -21.84 -6.42
CA GLU A 84 11.43 -23.15 -5.84
C GLU A 84 11.25 -24.28 -6.86
N GLN A 85 10.19 -24.25 -7.67
CA GLN A 85 10.01 -25.20 -8.78
C GLN A 85 11.15 -25.16 -9.80
N LEU A 86 11.68 -23.96 -10.09
CA LEU A 86 12.80 -23.79 -11.03
C LEU A 86 14.13 -24.23 -10.42
N GLU A 87 14.35 -23.94 -9.14
CA GLU A 87 15.52 -24.38 -8.37
C GLU A 87 15.56 -25.91 -8.27
N ALA A 88 14.42 -26.54 -7.96
CA ALA A 88 14.29 -28.00 -7.98
C ALA A 88 14.57 -28.60 -9.36
N ARG A 89 14.10 -27.95 -10.43
CA ARG A 89 14.23 -28.48 -11.79
C ARG A 89 15.62 -28.28 -12.41
N TYR A 90 16.27 -27.15 -12.13
CA TYR A 90 17.46 -26.72 -12.87
C TYR A 90 18.68 -26.51 -11.98
N ASN A 91 18.53 -26.44 -10.66
CA ASN A 91 19.62 -26.18 -9.72
C ASN A 91 19.69 -27.21 -8.59
N GLY A 92 19.12 -28.41 -8.80
CA GLY A 92 19.18 -29.51 -7.83
C GLY A 92 18.44 -29.24 -6.51
N GLY A 93 17.53 -28.28 -6.47
CA GLY A 93 16.85 -27.84 -5.26
C GLY A 93 17.62 -26.78 -4.46
N GLU A 94 18.80 -26.36 -4.93
CA GLU A 94 19.55 -25.29 -4.31
C GLU A 94 19.12 -23.92 -4.86
N PRO A 95 19.22 -22.83 -4.08
CA PRO A 95 18.94 -21.49 -4.55
C PRO A 95 19.86 -21.03 -5.70
N PHE A 96 19.32 -20.29 -6.66
CA PHE A 96 20.15 -19.71 -7.72
C PHE A 96 21.15 -18.67 -7.16
N PRO A 97 22.33 -18.51 -7.78
CA PRO A 97 23.28 -17.47 -7.38
C PRO A 97 22.65 -16.07 -7.53
N PRO A 98 22.93 -15.15 -6.60
CA PRO A 98 22.31 -13.82 -6.61
C PRO A 98 22.77 -13.01 -7.82
N VAL A 99 21.81 -12.41 -8.52
CA VAL A 99 22.03 -11.51 -9.66
C VAL A 99 21.86 -10.06 -9.24
N GLY A 100 22.73 -9.18 -9.73
CA GLY A 100 22.72 -7.77 -9.42
C GLY A 100 21.55 -7.01 -10.06
N PRO A 101 21.23 -5.80 -9.57
CA PRO A 101 20.24 -4.95 -10.20
C PRO A 101 20.61 -4.66 -11.67
N ARG A 102 19.63 -4.76 -12.59
CA ARG A 102 19.74 -4.52 -14.05
C ARG A 102 20.32 -5.65 -14.91
N GLU A 103 20.54 -6.84 -14.34
CA GLU A 103 20.96 -8.00 -15.16
C GLU A 103 19.80 -8.59 -15.97
N LEU A 104 18.55 -8.35 -15.55
CA LEU A 104 17.36 -8.77 -16.28
C LEU A 104 16.80 -7.64 -17.15
N PRO A 105 16.27 -7.96 -18.35
CA PRO A 105 15.51 -7.02 -19.16
C PRO A 105 14.37 -6.41 -18.35
N GLN A 106 14.33 -5.08 -18.28
CA GLN A 106 13.32 -4.37 -17.50
C GLN A 106 12.10 -4.08 -18.38
N GLY A 107 11.00 -4.79 -18.14
CA GLY A 107 9.70 -4.56 -18.79
C GLY A 107 9.31 -5.64 -19.80
N ARG A 108 8.21 -5.42 -20.52
CA ARG A 108 7.84 -6.28 -21.66
C ARG A 108 8.90 -6.08 -22.75
N PRO A 109 9.47 -7.14 -23.35
CA PRO A 109 10.18 -6.97 -24.62
C PRO A 109 9.21 -6.29 -25.60
N MET A 110 9.70 -5.26 -26.28
CA MET A 110 8.96 -4.57 -27.33
C MET A 110 8.63 -5.64 -28.38
N GLY A 111 7.36 -6.03 -28.46
CA GLY A 111 6.92 -7.20 -29.21
C GLY A 111 7.27 -7.09 -30.69
N GLU A 112 7.76 -8.20 -31.23
CA GLU A 112 7.47 -8.62 -32.60
C GLU A 112 6.02 -9.10 -32.72
#